data_AF-A0A482IPH4-F1
#
_entry.id   AF-A0A482IPH4-F1
#
_cell.length_a   1.000
_cell.length_b   1.000
_cell.length_c   1.000
_cell.angle_alpha   90.00
_cell.angle_beta   90.00
_cell.angle_gamma   90.00
#
_symmetry.space_group_name_H-M   'P 1'
#
loop_
_entity.id
_entity.type
_entity.pdbx_description
1 polymer ?
#
loop_
_entity_poly.entity_id
_entity_poly.type
_entity_poly.pdbx_seq_one_letter_code
_entity_poly.pdbx_strand_id
1 'polypeptide(L)'
;MTHPTHGSWTPVRKDFVDPASTRCHARNAKGGRHHGFPEGHAYILRGLDGHEYPFGPECACEVLAVPEALDQIPDYTERDAVKRIDADLPAPVRRKPSAAEQELARRNAATRYVVLRMEKVAAVPRVQPTVLFPALDELYQRIVTGGTLTNAQVQRVLAIERSQATPPKLKSTNLLDVYTAHVKLEWLIAGANRVDQIRFLRSLHDWLARHLVLSAAQIAAAGIVMHPHAFRSAWPSEGGPTELF
;
A
#
# COMPACT_ATOMS: atom_id res chain seq x y z
N MET A 1 0.37 4.00 30.63
CA MET A 1 -0.74 4.98 30.53
C MET A 1 -0.16 6.21 29.87
N THR A 2 -0.61 6.58 28.68
CA THR A 2 -0.13 7.79 28.00
C THR A 2 -1.28 8.33 27.15
N HIS A 3 -1.76 9.52 27.50
CA HIS A 3 -2.44 10.35 26.52
C HIS A 3 -1.42 10.62 25.39
N PRO A 4 -1.77 10.47 24.11
CA PRO A 4 -0.85 10.82 23.04
C PRO A 4 -0.46 12.29 23.20
N THR A 5 0.80 12.53 23.55
CA THR A 5 1.36 13.86 23.70
C THR A 5 1.43 14.51 22.33
N HIS A 6 0.83 15.68 22.20
CA HIS A 6 0.82 16.44 20.94
C HIS A 6 2.27 16.67 20.48
N GLY A 7 2.59 16.30 19.23
CA GLY A 7 3.91 16.52 18.64
C GLY A 7 4.99 15.45 18.93
N SER A 8 4.64 14.33 19.57
CA SER A 8 5.56 13.21 19.80
C SER A 8 5.45 12.08 18.74
N TRP A 9 4.78 12.36 17.63
CA TRP A 9 4.42 11.38 16.61
C TRP A 9 5.05 11.72 15.27
N THR A 10 5.64 10.73 14.62
CA THR A 10 6.21 10.87 13.28
C THR A 10 5.38 10.09 12.27
N PRO A 11 4.84 10.72 11.21
CA PRO A 11 4.10 9.99 10.21
C PRO A 11 5.04 9.14 9.34
N VAL A 12 4.68 7.88 9.09
CA VAL A 12 5.53 6.92 8.39
C VAL A 12 4.97 6.59 7.01
N ARG A 13 3.69 6.20 6.95
CA ARG A 13 3.01 5.77 5.73
C ARG A 13 1.50 5.76 5.92
N LYS A 14 0.77 5.71 4.81
CA LYS A 14 -0.62 5.22 4.80
C LYS A 14 -0.62 3.78 4.27
N ASP A 15 -1.26 2.89 5.01
CA ASP A 15 -1.18 1.44 4.76
C ASP A 15 -2.52 0.75 5.06
N PHE A 16 -2.64 -0.50 4.65
CA PHE A 16 -3.80 -1.32 4.95
C PHE A 16 -3.78 -1.82 6.40
N VAL A 17 -4.96 -1.95 6.98
CA VAL A 17 -5.20 -2.53 8.31
C VAL A 17 -6.46 -3.39 8.27
N ASP A 18 -6.47 -4.50 9.00
CA ASP A 18 -7.64 -5.38 9.06
C ASP A 18 -8.84 -4.64 9.69
N PRO A 19 -9.94 -4.41 8.94
CA PRO A 19 -11.14 -3.75 9.46
C PRO A 19 -11.77 -4.45 10.65
N ALA A 20 -11.68 -5.79 10.72
CA ALA A 20 -12.35 -6.59 11.72
C ALA A 20 -11.66 -6.49 13.08
N SER A 21 -10.32 -6.57 13.09
CA SER A 21 -9.53 -6.68 14.32
C SER A 21 -8.78 -5.40 14.71
N THR A 22 -8.38 -4.57 13.74
CA THR A 22 -7.53 -3.40 14.03
C THR A 22 -8.38 -2.25 14.59
N ARG A 23 -7.85 -1.56 15.59
CA ARG A 23 -8.47 -0.40 16.21
C ARG A 23 -7.50 0.77 16.20
N CYS A 24 -8.04 1.99 16.05
CA CYS A 24 -7.25 3.20 16.07
C CYS A 24 -6.57 3.37 17.43
N HIS A 25 -5.30 3.77 17.43
CA HIS A 25 -4.54 3.98 18.66
C HIS A 25 -5.06 5.17 19.48
N ALA A 26 -5.57 6.21 18.83
CA ALA A 26 -6.20 7.32 19.53
C ALA A 26 -7.41 6.82 20.35
N ARG A 27 -7.47 7.26 21.61
CA ARG A 27 -8.67 7.08 22.43
C ARG A 27 -9.64 8.18 22.08
N ASN A 28 -10.93 7.87 22.06
CA ASN A 28 -11.92 8.92 21.90
C ASN A 28 -11.83 9.91 23.08
N ALA A 29 -12.17 11.19 22.84
CA ALA A 29 -12.09 12.26 23.84
C ALA A 29 -12.93 11.99 25.10
N LYS A 30 -13.87 11.04 25.05
CA LYS A 30 -14.76 10.63 26.14
C LYS A 30 -14.30 9.35 26.87
N GLY A 31 -13.09 8.84 26.60
CA GLY A 31 -12.54 7.64 27.23
C GLY A 31 -13.20 6.29 26.85
N GLY A 32 -14.03 6.27 25.80
CA GLY A 32 -14.67 5.05 25.27
C GLY A 32 -13.80 4.22 24.32
N ARG A 33 -14.40 3.16 23.77
CA ARG A 33 -13.71 2.17 22.90
C ARG A 33 -13.05 2.84 21.69
N HIS A 34 -11.86 2.34 21.35
CA HIS A 34 -11.17 2.69 20.11
C HIS A 34 -12.06 2.38 18.89
N HIS A 35 -12.14 3.31 17.94
CA HIS A 35 -12.89 3.08 16.71
C HIS A 35 -12.09 2.19 15.73
N GLY A 36 -12.79 1.53 14.82
CA GLY A 36 -12.18 0.68 13.78
C GLY A 36 -11.85 1.45 12.50
N PHE A 37 -11.50 0.70 11.46
CA PHE A 37 -11.17 1.20 10.12
C PHE A 37 -12.09 0.54 9.08
N PRO A 38 -13.32 1.04 8.87
CA PRO A 38 -14.29 0.38 7.98
C PRO A 38 -13.79 0.22 6.54
N GLU A 39 -12.99 1.17 6.07
CA GLU A 39 -12.39 1.17 4.74
C GLU A 39 -11.06 0.39 4.67
N GLY A 40 -10.55 -0.11 5.80
CA GLY A 40 -9.35 -0.95 5.84
C GLY A 40 -8.03 -0.25 5.62
N HIS A 41 -7.96 1.07 5.79
CA HIS A 41 -6.70 1.83 5.73
C HIS A 41 -6.52 2.71 6.96
N ALA A 42 -5.25 2.98 7.28
CA ALA A 42 -4.86 3.81 8.40
C ALA A 42 -3.60 4.61 8.05
N TYR A 43 -3.45 5.76 8.72
CA TYR A 43 -2.15 6.41 8.84
C TYR A 43 -1.33 5.69 9.91
N ILE A 44 -0.14 5.25 9.55
CA ILE A 44 0.79 4.62 10.47
C ILE A 44 1.73 5.70 11.00
N LEU A 45 1.65 5.96 12.29
CA LEU A 45 2.51 6.91 13.01
C LEU A 45 3.45 6.16 13.95
N ARG A 46 4.68 6.65 14.06
CA ARG A 46 5.69 6.14 14.99
C ARG A 46 5.74 6.99 16.25
N GLY A 47 5.65 6.33 17.40
CA GLY A 47 5.78 6.95 18.72
C GLY A 47 7.25 7.11 19.16
N LEU A 48 7.46 7.74 20.31
CA LEU A 48 8.79 7.90 20.93
C LEU A 48 9.42 6.57 21.38
N ASP A 49 8.59 5.55 21.61
CA ASP A 49 9.02 4.17 21.87
C ASP A 49 9.55 3.46 20.62
N GLY A 50 9.50 4.11 19.45
CA GLY A 50 9.90 3.54 18.17
C GLY A 50 8.87 2.60 17.56
N HIS A 51 7.74 2.36 18.23
CA HIS A 51 6.68 1.48 17.73
C HIS A 51 5.74 2.23 16.79
N GLU A 52 5.17 1.47 15.85
CA GLU A 52 4.25 1.98 14.84
C GLU A 52 2.81 1.64 15.21
N TYR A 53 1.92 2.62 15.08
CA TYR A 53 0.54 2.53 15.50
C TYR A 53 -0.42 3.07 14.44
N PRO A 54 -1.60 2.46 14.28
CA PRO A 54 -2.57 2.89 13.29
C PRO A 54 -3.48 4.01 13.82
N PHE A 55 -3.65 5.05 13.01
CA PHE A 55 -4.50 6.20 13.29
C PHE A 55 -5.51 6.44 12.16
N GLY A 56 -6.74 6.79 12.54
CA GLY A 56 -7.71 7.35 11.59
C GLY A 56 -7.26 8.73 11.10
N PRO A 57 -7.80 9.23 9.98
CA PRO A 57 -7.40 10.53 9.40
C PRO A 57 -7.50 11.68 10.41
N GLU A 58 -8.67 11.84 11.04
CA GLU A 58 -8.91 12.91 12.02
C GLU A 58 -8.00 12.76 13.24
N CYS A 59 -7.91 11.54 13.79
CA CYS A 59 -7.06 11.26 14.93
C CYS A 59 -5.57 11.46 14.66
N ALA A 60 -5.11 11.20 13.43
CA ALA A 60 -3.73 11.45 13.04
C ALA A 60 -3.43 12.95 13.00
N CYS A 61 -4.34 13.75 12.44
CA CYS A 61 -4.21 15.21 12.44
C CYS A 61 -4.16 15.78 13.86
N GLU A 62 -4.97 15.27 14.79
CA GLU A 62 -5.04 15.76 16.17
C GLU A 62 -3.76 15.51 16.99
N VAL A 63 -2.95 14.50 16.65
CA VAL A 63 -1.75 14.15 17.43
C VAL A 63 -0.44 14.69 16.84
N LEU A 64 -0.47 15.11 15.58
CA LEU A 64 0.69 15.63 14.86
C LEU A 64 0.89 17.12 15.15
N ALA A 65 2.15 17.52 15.33
CA ALA A 65 2.50 18.95 15.43
C ALA A 65 2.25 19.71 14.12
N VAL A 66 2.39 19.02 12.99
CA VAL A 66 2.18 19.56 11.64
C VAL A 66 1.30 18.56 10.88
N PRO A 67 -0.04 18.77 10.82
CA PRO A 67 -0.97 17.85 10.17
C PRO A 67 -0.65 17.60 8.69
N GLU A 68 -0.13 18.60 7.99
CA GLU A 68 0.27 18.54 6.58
C GLU A 68 1.41 17.55 6.33
N ALA A 69 2.08 17.06 7.38
CA ALA A 69 3.07 16.00 7.27
C ALA A 69 2.46 14.67 6.77
N LEU A 70 1.14 14.48 6.90
CA LEU A 70 0.44 13.31 6.35
C LEU A 70 0.46 13.27 4.82
N ASP A 71 0.50 14.43 4.15
CA ASP A 71 0.59 14.48 2.67
C ASP A 71 2.01 14.14 2.16
N GLN A 72 2.97 14.01 3.07
CA GLN A 72 4.39 13.82 2.75
C GLN A 72 4.86 12.38 2.85
N ILE A 73 4.00 11.45 3.25
CA ILE A 73 4.36 10.05 3.44
C ILE A 73 3.96 9.18 2.24
N PRO A 74 4.61 8.03 2.03
CA PRO A 74 4.18 7.06 1.03
C PRO A 74 2.78 6.50 1.33
N ASP A 75 1.92 6.42 0.31
CA ASP A 75 0.61 5.77 0.36
C ASP A 75 0.67 4.42 -0.40
N TYR A 76 0.51 3.32 0.34
CA TYR A 76 0.44 1.96 -0.22
C TYR A 76 -0.99 1.55 -0.61
N THR A 77 -1.97 2.39 -0.27
CA THR A 77 -3.40 2.23 -0.57
C THR A 77 -3.85 3.06 -1.78
N GLU A 78 -2.93 3.76 -2.47
CA GLU A 78 -3.25 4.65 -3.61
C GLU A 78 -4.06 3.94 -4.71
N ARG A 79 -3.80 2.66 -4.92
CA ARG A 79 -4.48 1.81 -5.92
C ARG A 79 -5.66 1.04 -5.35
N ASP A 80 -6.03 1.30 -4.11
CA ASP A 80 -7.24 0.72 -3.56
C ASP A 80 -8.48 1.39 -4.15
N ALA A 81 -9.49 0.60 -4.47
CA ALA A 81 -10.83 1.13 -4.66
C ALA A 81 -11.66 0.77 -3.44
N VAL A 82 -12.06 1.82 -2.71
CA VAL A 82 -13.13 1.74 -1.73
C VAL A 82 -14.44 1.95 -2.49
N LYS A 83 -15.44 1.10 -2.28
CA LYS A 83 -16.82 1.43 -2.66
C LYS A 83 -17.25 2.63 -1.80
N ARG A 84 -16.96 3.84 -2.26
CA ARG A 84 -17.51 5.05 -1.66
C ARG A 84 -19.00 5.05 -1.95
N ILE A 85 -19.81 5.22 -0.91
CA ILE A 85 -21.15 5.80 -1.06
C ILE A 85 -20.85 7.28 -1.28
N ASP A 86 -21.12 7.77 -2.49
CA ASP A 86 -20.71 9.08 -2.95
C ASP A 86 -21.08 10.19 -1.96
N ALA A 87 -20.06 10.83 -1.38
CA ALA A 87 -20.16 12.21 -0.95
C ALA A 87 -19.61 13.04 -2.11
N ASP A 88 -20.51 13.78 -2.76
CA ASP A 88 -20.30 14.67 -3.89
C ASP A 88 -19.42 15.87 -3.48
N LEU A 89 -18.15 15.59 -3.18
CA LEU A 89 -17.18 16.62 -2.85
C LEU A 89 -16.64 17.21 -4.15
N PRO A 90 -16.67 18.54 -4.32
CA PRO A 90 -16.14 19.18 -5.51
C PRO A 90 -14.66 18.83 -5.67
N ALA A 91 -14.27 18.45 -6.90
CA ALA A 91 -12.89 18.14 -7.22
C ALA A 91 -12.01 19.35 -6.87
N PRO A 92 -10.95 19.19 -6.06
CA PRO A 92 -10.09 20.30 -5.68
C PRO A 92 -9.47 20.91 -6.94
N VAL A 93 -9.42 22.24 -6.99
CA VAL A 93 -8.82 23.00 -8.09
C VAL A 93 -7.36 22.57 -8.24
N ARG A 94 -7.05 21.93 -9.38
CA ARG A 94 -5.70 21.42 -9.67
C ARG A 94 -4.74 22.58 -9.93
N ARG A 95 -4.08 23.08 -8.88
CA ARG A 95 -2.90 23.93 -9.04
C ARG A 95 -1.73 23.12 -9.58
N LYS A 96 -0.85 23.76 -10.37
CA LYS A 96 0.39 23.13 -10.81
C LYS A 96 1.26 22.85 -9.56
N PRO A 97 1.74 21.61 -9.38
CA PRO A 97 2.56 21.27 -8.23
C PRO A 97 3.88 22.04 -8.28
N SER A 98 4.27 22.59 -7.14
CA SER A 98 5.56 23.23 -6.89
C SER A 98 6.72 22.23 -7.08
N ALA A 99 7.94 22.75 -7.23
CA ALA A 99 9.13 21.90 -7.34
C ALA A 99 9.34 21.01 -6.10
N ALA A 100 9.01 21.51 -4.91
CA ALA A 100 9.09 20.77 -3.67
C ALA A 100 8.08 19.60 -3.62
N GLU A 101 6.83 19.84 -4.03
CA GLU A 101 5.80 18.79 -4.14
C GLU A 101 6.20 17.72 -5.16
N GLN A 102 6.79 18.11 -6.29
CA GLN A 102 7.29 17.15 -7.28
C GLN A 102 8.47 16.32 -6.76
N GLU A 103 9.41 16.94 -6.04
CA GLU A 103 10.53 16.22 -5.43
C GLU A 103 10.04 15.21 -4.39
N LEU A 104 9.11 15.64 -3.54
CA LEU A 104 8.45 14.80 -2.54
C LEU A 104 7.72 13.62 -3.19
N ALA A 105 6.93 13.87 -4.23
CA ALA A 105 6.23 12.81 -4.97
C ALA A 105 7.21 11.80 -5.57
N ARG A 106 8.33 12.26 -6.14
CA ARG A 106 9.40 11.37 -6.65
C ARG A 106 10.03 10.54 -5.54
N ARG A 107 10.34 11.15 -4.40
CA ARG A 107 10.88 10.46 -3.23
C ARG A 107 9.91 9.39 -2.70
N ASN A 108 8.62 9.72 -2.60
CA ASN A 108 7.59 8.79 -2.13
C ASN A 108 7.38 7.64 -3.12
N ALA A 109 7.37 7.93 -4.43
CA ALA A 109 7.31 6.89 -5.46
C ALA A 109 8.51 5.93 -5.37
N ALA A 110 9.74 6.45 -5.24
CA ALA A 110 10.94 5.63 -5.10
C ALA A 110 10.93 4.79 -3.81
N THR A 111 10.58 5.42 -2.67
CA THR A 111 10.47 4.74 -1.37
C THR A 111 9.47 3.59 -1.44
N ARG A 112 8.29 3.87 -2.00
CA ARG A 112 7.23 2.87 -2.18
C ARG A 112 7.67 1.73 -3.09
N TYR A 113 8.32 2.01 -4.21
CA TYR A 113 8.82 0.96 -5.10
C TYR A 113 9.80 0.02 -4.37
N VAL A 114 10.74 0.58 -3.61
CA VAL A 114 11.68 -0.22 -2.80
C VAL A 114 10.94 -1.09 -1.79
N VAL A 115 10.04 -0.50 -0.99
CA VAL A 115 9.30 -1.24 0.05
C VAL A 115 8.35 -2.29 -0.55
N LEU A 116 7.72 -2.02 -1.69
CA LEU A 116 6.91 -3.02 -2.39
C LEU A 116 7.75 -4.23 -2.82
N ARG A 117 8.93 -3.98 -3.42
CA ARG A 117 9.84 -5.04 -3.91
C ARG A 117 10.48 -5.84 -2.77
N MET A 118 10.77 -5.20 -1.64
CA MET A 118 11.61 -5.79 -0.59
C MET A 118 10.85 -6.27 0.65
N GLU A 119 9.62 -5.76 0.87
CA GLU A 119 8.82 -6.07 2.06
C GLU A 119 7.41 -6.49 1.69
N LYS A 120 6.60 -5.59 1.12
CA LYS A 120 5.14 -5.77 1.05
C LYS A 120 4.73 -6.89 0.10
N VAL A 121 5.24 -6.87 -1.13
CA VAL A 121 4.96 -7.95 -2.10
C VAL A 121 5.89 -9.14 -1.87
N ALA A 122 7.11 -8.90 -1.39
CA ALA A 122 8.05 -9.97 -1.06
C ALA A 122 7.57 -10.87 0.09
N ALA A 123 6.79 -10.33 1.03
CA ALA A 123 6.20 -11.09 2.13
C ALA A 123 4.99 -11.94 1.72
N VAL A 124 4.47 -11.79 0.49
CA VAL A 124 3.38 -12.61 -0.02
C VAL A 124 3.83 -14.08 -0.04
N PRO A 125 3.09 -15.00 0.61
CA PRO A 125 3.48 -16.41 0.63
C PRO A 125 3.67 -16.97 -0.79
N ARG A 126 4.80 -17.66 -1.00
CA ARG A 126 5.15 -18.32 -2.28
C ARG A 126 5.25 -17.38 -3.49
N VAL A 127 5.43 -16.08 -3.24
CA VAL A 127 5.64 -15.11 -4.32
C VAL A 127 6.87 -15.47 -5.14
N GLN A 128 6.81 -15.21 -6.45
CA GLN A 128 7.95 -15.47 -7.32
C GLN A 128 9.23 -14.75 -6.79
N PRO A 129 10.39 -15.43 -6.73
CA PRO A 129 11.62 -14.86 -6.16
C PRO A 129 12.11 -13.58 -6.84
N THR A 130 11.70 -13.37 -8.11
CA THR A 130 12.02 -12.17 -8.89
C THR A 130 11.37 -10.89 -8.37
N VAL A 131 10.47 -10.97 -7.38
CA VAL A 131 9.97 -9.79 -6.63
C VAL A 131 11.08 -9.16 -5.80
N LEU A 132 11.88 -9.97 -5.10
CA LEU A 132 13.04 -9.46 -4.39
C LEU A 132 14.08 -8.97 -5.40
N PHE A 133 14.68 -7.83 -5.10
CA PHE A 133 15.75 -7.29 -5.93
C PHE A 133 16.93 -6.88 -5.06
N PRO A 134 17.99 -7.71 -4.98
CA PRO A 134 19.12 -7.46 -4.08
C PRO A 134 19.78 -6.10 -4.25
N ALA A 135 19.74 -5.52 -5.46
CA ALA A 135 20.25 -4.17 -5.72
C ALA A 135 19.51 -3.04 -4.94
N LEU A 136 18.38 -3.35 -4.30
CA LEU A 136 17.62 -2.42 -3.45
C LEU A 136 17.82 -2.68 -1.94
N ASP A 137 18.55 -3.71 -1.53
CA ASP A 137 18.69 -4.11 -0.11
C ASP A 137 19.19 -2.96 0.77
N GLU A 138 20.29 -2.31 0.38
CA GLU A 138 20.86 -1.20 1.15
C GLU A 138 19.89 -0.01 1.28
N LEU A 139 19.11 0.25 0.23
CA LEU A 139 18.10 1.32 0.23
C LEU A 139 16.94 0.95 1.15
N TYR A 140 16.51 -0.31 1.11
CA TYR A 140 15.47 -0.83 1.99
C TYR A 140 15.90 -0.76 3.46
N GLN A 141 17.10 -1.22 3.81
CA GLN A 141 17.63 -1.15 5.18
C GLN A 141 17.67 0.28 5.72
N ARG A 142 18.02 1.24 4.87
CA ARG A 142 17.95 2.66 5.22
C ARG A 142 16.53 3.13 5.49
N ILE A 143 15.57 2.76 4.65
CA ILE A 143 14.17 3.17 4.81
C ILE A 143 13.59 2.61 6.12
N VAL A 144 13.78 1.32 6.41
CA VAL A 144 13.20 0.70 7.62
C VAL A 144 13.81 1.23 8.91
N THR A 145 15.06 1.68 8.87
CA THR A 145 15.72 2.36 10.01
C THR A 145 15.35 3.84 10.13
N GLY A 146 14.43 4.34 9.30
CA GLY A 146 13.92 5.72 9.35
C GLY A 146 14.74 6.74 8.55
N GLY A 147 15.72 6.28 7.76
CA GLY A 147 16.49 7.14 6.88
C GLY A 147 15.73 7.51 5.60
N THR A 148 16.01 8.69 5.05
CA THR A 148 15.47 9.14 3.76
C THR A 148 16.42 8.82 2.61
N LEU A 149 15.88 8.58 1.42
CA LEU A 149 16.67 8.45 0.20
C LEU A 149 17.24 9.81 -0.24
N THR A 150 18.49 9.83 -0.71
CA THR A 150 19.07 11.02 -1.36
C THR A 150 18.52 11.18 -2.76
N ASN A 151 18.59 12.39 -3.34
CA ASN A 151 18.09 12.64 -4.70
C ASN A 151 18.74 11.71 -5.75
N ALA A 152 20.04 11.43 -5.62
CA ALA A 152 20.73 10.48 -6.51
C ALA A 152 20.16 9.06 -6.39
N GLN A 153 19.82 8.61 -5.18
CA GLN A 153 19.20 7.31 -4.94
C GLN A 153 17.77 7.27 -5.49
N VAL A 154 16.98 8.33 -5.27
CA VAL A 154 15.64 8.48 -5.85
C VAL A 154 15.71 8.36 -7.37
N GLN A 155 16.63 9.09 -8.03
CA GLN A 155 16.79 9.01 -9.49
C GLN A 155 17.18 7.60 -9.95
N ARG A 156 18.10 6.93 -9.24
CA ARG A 156 18.51 5.55 -9.55
C ARG A 156 17.33 4.57 -9.45
N VAL A 157 16.55 4.65 -8.38
CA VAL A 157 15.37 3.79 -8.17
C VAL A 157 14.34 4.01 -9.27
N LEU A 158 14.00 5.27 -9.57
CA LEU A 158 13.04 5.60 -10.61
C LEU A 158 13.55 5.25 -12.02
N ALA A 159 14.87 5.22 -12.24
CA ALA A 159 15.46 4.74 -13.49
C ALA A 159 15.31 3.21 -13.63
N ILE A 160 15.53 2.45 -12.54
CA ILE A 160 15.27 1.02 -12.50
C ILE A 160 13.80 0.74 -12.83
N GLU A 161 12.87 1.37 -12.11
CA GLU A 161 11.43 1.16 -12.31
C GLU A 161 10.98 1.47 -13.76
N ARG A 162 11.46 2.57 -14.34
CA ARG A 162 11.08 3.01 -15.69
C ARG A 162 11.80 2.26 -16.81
N SER A 163 12.88 1.55 -16.49
CA SER A 163 13.66 0.78 -17.47
C SER A 163 12.77 -0.18 -18.27
N GLN A 164 13.08 -0.34 -19.56
CA GLN A 164 12.47 -1.38 -20.39
C GLN A 164 12.86 -2.79 -19.94
N ALA A 165 14.01 -2.93 -19.27
CA ALA A 165 14.44 -4.19 -18.69
C ALA A 165 13.61 -4.61 -17.46
N THR A 166 12.86 -3.67 -16.85
CA THR A 166 11.97 -3.98 -15.73
C THR A 166 10.62 -4.44 -16.28
N PRO A 167 10.24 -5.73 -16.10
CA PRO A 167 8.97 -6.25 -16.60
C PRO A 167 7.79 -5.45 -16.05
N PRO A 168 6.71 -5.24 -16.82
CA PRO A 168 5.56 -4.47 -16.35
C PRO A 168 4.92 -5.00 -15.06
N LYS A 169 4.91 -6.33 -14.85
CA LYS A 169 4.45 -6.97 -13.61
C LYS A 169 5.25 -6.59 -12.36
N LEU A 170 6.47 -6.07 -12.54
CA LEU A 170 7.36 -5.65 -11.46
C LEU A 170 7.39 -4.14 -11.25
N LYS A 171 6.61 -3.34 -11.99
CA LYS A 171 6.53 -1.87 -11.82
C LYS A 171 5.57 -1.51 -10.68
N SER A 172 5.75 -0.33 -10.07
CA SER A 172 4.99 0.07 -8.86
C SER A 172 3.48 -0.06 -9.02
N THR A 173 2.93 0.37 -10.16
CA THR A 173 1.48 0.30 -10.42
C THR A 173 0.94 -1.12 -10.25
N ASN A 174 1.63 -2.12 -10.82
CA ASN A 174 1.21 -3.51 -10.69
C ASN A 174 1.49 -4.06 -9.30
N LEU A 175 2.64 -3.72 -8.69
CA LEU A 175 2.97 -4.19 -7.35
C LEU A 175 1.99 -3.67 -6.29
N LEU A 176 1.46 -2.47 -6.46
CA LEU A 176 0.37 -1.96 -5.62
C LEU A 176 -0.93 -2.76 -5.81
N ASP A 177 -1.26 -3.14 -7.06
CA ASP A 177 -2.43 -3.99 -7.32
C ASP A 177 -2.24 -5.38 -6.68
N VAL A 178 -1.03 -5.96 -6.78
CA VAL A 178 -0.69 -7.24 -6.12
C VAL A 178 -0.84 -7.12 -4.61
N TYR A 179 -0.27 -6.08 -4.00
CA TYR A 179 -0.34 -5.88 -2.56
C TYR A 179 -1.79 -5.69 -2.09
N THR A 180 -2.57 -4.87 -2.81
CA THR A 180 -4.00 -4.65 -2.52
C THR A 180 -4.80 -5.95 -2.61
N ALA A 181 -4.62 -6.72 -3.68
CA ALA A 181 -5.31 -7.99 -3.87
C ALA A 181 -4.91 -9.02 -2.80
N HIS A 182 -3.63 -9.10 -2.45
CA HIS A 182 -3.15 -9.97 -1.38
C HIS A 182 -3.84 -9.66 -0.05
N VAL A 183 -3.82 -8.40 0.38
CA VAL A 183 -4.42 -7.98 1.65
C VAL A 183 -5.91 -8.30 1.69
N LYS A 184 -6.65 -8.00 0.62
CA LYS A 184 -8.09 -8.26 0.56
C LYS A 184 -8.41 -9.75 0.50
N LEU A 185 -7.58 -10.55 -0.18
CA LEU A 185 -7.71 -12.01 -0.14
C LEU A 185 -7.50 -12.56 1.27
N GLU A 186 -6.49 -12.07 2.00
CA GLU A 186 -6.26 -12.48 3.40
C GLU A 186 -7.47 -12.18 4.29
N TRP A 187 -8.06 -10.98 4.17
CA TRP A 187 -9.27 -10.63 4.92
C TRP A 187 -10.45 -11.54 4.58
N LEU A 188 -10.67 -11.80 3.29
CA LEU A 188 -11.76 -12.68 2.84
C LEU A 188 -11.53 -14.13 3.29
N ILE A 189 -10.30 -14.62 3.25
CA ILE A 189 -9.93 -15.96 3.73
C ILE A 189 -10.16 -16.07 5.24
N ALA A 190 -9.75 -15.07 6.01
CA ALA A 190 -9.92 -15.04 7.46
C ALA A 190 -11.40 -14.93 7.88
N GLY A 191 -12.21 -14.21 7.10
CA GLY A 191 -13.64 -14.05 7.34
C GLY A 191 -14.54 -15.17 6.78
N ALA A 192 -14.02 -16.03 5.89
CA ALA A 192 -14.81 -17.09 5.28
C ALA A 192 -15.04 -18.26 6.24
N ASN A 193 -16.25 -18.81 6.22
CA ASN A 193 -16.64 -19.98 7.01
C ASN A 193 -16.87 -21.24 6.16
N ARG A 194 -16.85 -21.09 4.83
CA ARG A 194 -17.08 -22.16 3.85
C ARG A 194 -15.75 -22.71 3.32
N VAL A 195 -15.52 -24.02 3.50
CA VAL A 195 -14.26 -24.68 3.14
C VAL A 195 -13.95 -24.56 1.64
N ASP A 196 -14.96 -24.73 0.79
CA ASP A 196 -14.88 -24.57 -0.66
C ASP A 196 -14.52 -23.14 -1.06
N GLN A 197 -15.13 -22.14 -0.42
CA GLN A 197 -14.77 -20.73 -0.63
C GLN A 197 -13.34 -20.43 -0.20
N ILE A 198 -12.91 -20.93 0.98
CA ILE A 198 -11.53 -20.76 1.46
C ILE A 198 -10.53 -21.36 0.48
N ARG A 199 -10.80 -22.57 -0.05
CA ARG A 199 -9.94 -23.22 -1.06
C ARG A 199 -9.86 -22.40 -2.34
N PHE A 200 -10.98 -21.87 -2.81
CA PHE A 200 -11.02 -21.01 -4.00
C PHE A 200 -10.23 -19.71 -3.79
N LEU A 201 -10.42 -19.01 -2.68
CA LEU A 201 -9.67 -17.77 -2.40
C LEU A 201 -8.16 -18.05 -2.27
N ARG A 202 -7.78 -19.16 -1.63
CA ARG A 202 -6.37 -19.58 -1.55
C ARG A 202 -5.79 -19.94 -2.91
N SER A 203 -6.56 -20.56 -3.82
CA SER A 203 -6.06 -20.85 -5.16
C SER A 203 -5.84 -19.58 -5.98
N LEU A 204 -6.68 -18.55 -5.81
CA LEU A 204 -6.45 -17.23 -6.39
C LEU A 204 -5.25 -16.52 -5.77
N HIS A 205 -5.03 -16.66 -4.46
CA HIS A 205 -3.86 -16.09 -3.79
C HIS A 205 -2.57 -16.75 -4.27
N ASP A 206 -2.55 -18.07 -4.40
CA ASP A 206 -1.46 -18.83 -4.99
C ASP A 206 -1.21 -18.45 -6.46
N TRP A 207 -2.26 -18.21 -7.24
CA TRP A 207 -2.15 -17.70 -8.61
C TRP A 207 -1.51 -16.31 -8.63
N LEU A 208 -2.00 -15.39 -7.79
CA LEU A 208 -1.46 -14.04 -7.64
C LEU A 208 0.03 -14.08 -7.28
N ALA A 209 0.45 -14.96 -6.37
CA ALA A 209 1.85 -15.09 -5.96
C ALA A 209 2.77 -15.53 -7.13
N ARG A 210 2.30 -16.42 -7.99
CA ARG A 210 3.07 -16.94 -9.14
C ARG A 210 3.08 -15.99 -10.33
N HIS A 211 1.95 -15.36 -10.64
CA HIS A 211 1.76 -14.60 -11.88
C HIS A 211 1.82 -13.08 -11.67
N LEU A 212 1.70 -12.62 -10.41
CA LEU A 212 1.59 -11.20 -10.03
C LEU A 212 0.46 -10.44 -10.72
N VAL A 213 -0.55 -11.16 -11.20
CA VAL A 213 -1.73 -10.58 -11.85
C VAL A 213 -2.98 -11.39 -11.51
N LEU A 214 -4.12 -10.72 -11.50
CA LEU A 214 -5.44 -11.36 -11.56
C LEU A 214 -6.23 -10.80 -12.74
N SER A 215 -7.05 -11.64 -13.36
CA SER A 215 -7.99 -11.22 -14.40
C SER A 215 -9.19 -10.52 -13.76
N ALA A 216 -9.91 -9.72 -14.55
CA ALA A 216 -11.15 -9.09 -14.10
C ALA A 216 -12.18 -10.12 -13.62
N ALA A 217 -12.25 -11.28 -14.28
CA ALA A 217 -13.14 -12.38 -13.90
C ALA A 217 -12.74 -13.00 -12.56
N GLN A 218 -11.44 -13.19 -12.30
CA GLN A 218 -10.95 -13.67 -11.00
C GLN A 218 -11.25 -12.68 -9.87
N ILE A 219 -11.01 -11.38 -10.10
CA ILE A 219 -11.32 -10.32 -9.14
C ILE A 219 -12.82 -10.31 -8.81
N ALA A 220 -13.67 -10.35 -9.83
CA ALA A 220 -15.12 -10.35 -9.67
C ALA A 220 -15.61 -11.61 -8.94
N ALA A 221 -15.11 -12.79 -9.32
CA ALA A 221 -15.47 -14.06 -8.69
C ALA A 221 -15.04 -14.14 -7.21
N ALA A 222 -13.92 -13.51 -6.86
CA ALA A 222 -13.46 -13.39 -5.48
C ALA A 222 -14.26 -12.35 -4.66
N GLY A 223 -15.03 -11.49 -5.31
CA GLY A 223 -15.74 -10.39 -4.65
C GLY A 223 -14.83 -9.27 -4.15
N ILE A 224 -13.62 -9.14 -4.71
CA ILE A 224 -12.66 -8.11 -4.30
C ILE A 224 -12.96 -6.81 -5.04
N VAL A 225 -13.10 -5.71 -4.31
CA VAL A 225 -13.17 -4.37 -4.91
C VAL A 225 -11.75 -3.88 -5.17
N MET A 226 -11.44 -3.53 -6.41
CA MET A 226 -10.11 -3.08 -6.87
C MET A 226 -10.25 -1.85 -7.75
N HIS A 227 -9.15 -1.12 -7.97
CA HIS A 227 -9.12 -0.04 -8.95
C HIS A 227 -9.61 -0.53 -10.34
N PRO A 228 -10.40 0.26 -11.11
CA PRO A 228 -10.98 -0.18 -12.40
C PRO A 228 -9.95 -0.61 -13.46
N HIS A 229 -8.72 -0.14 -13.30
CA HIS A 229 -7.56 -0.46 -14.14
C HIS A 229 -6.54 -1.36 -13.45
N ALA A 230 -6.94 -2.13 -12.44
CA ALA A 230 -6.08 -3.11 -11.77
C ALA A 230 -5.50 -4.12 -12.78
N PHE A 231 -4.21 -4.42 -12.65
CA PHE A 231 -3.43 -5.37 -13.45
C PHE A 231 -3.32 -5.09 -14.95
N ARG A 232 -4.08 -4.14 -15.54
CA ARG A 232 -4.09 -3.87 -16.98
C ARG A 232 -2.70 -3.63 -17.58
N SER A 233 -1.82 -2.95 -16.85
CA SER A 233 -0.46 -2.65 -17.33
C SER A 233 0.49 -3.85 -17.32
N ALA A 234 0.14 -4.93 -16.62
CA ALA A 234 1.00 -6.11 -16.44
C ALA A 234 0.62 -7.29 -17.30
N TRP A 235 -0.58 -7.28 -17.88
CA TRP A 235 -0.95 -8.24 -18.91
C TRP A 235 -0.03 -8.05 -20.12
N PRO A 236 0.51 -9.13 -20.70
CA PRO A 236 1.21 -9.06 -21.97
C PRO A 236 0.26 -8.42 -23.00
N SER A 237 0.70 -7.34 -23.65
CA SER A 237 0.05 -6.88 -24.88
C SER A 237 0.05 -8.05 -25.87
N GLU A 238 -1.05 -8.26 -26.60
CA GLU A 238 -1.35 -9.41 -27.50
C GLU A 238 -0.33 -9.68 -28.64
N GLY A 239 0.91 -9.18 -28.57
CA GLY A 239 2.00 -9.46 -29.51
C GLY A 239 3.36 -9.78 -28.88
N GLY A 240 3.47 -9.99 -27.57
CA GLY A 240 4.63 -10.64 -26.95
C GLY A 240 4.52 -12.17 -27.08
N PRO A 241 5.61 -12.96 -26.98
CA PRO A 241 5.53 -14.42 -27.10
C PRO A 241 4.46 -14.91 -26.14
N THR A 242 3.39 -15.40 -26.74
CA THR A 242 2.18 -15.83 -26.09
C THR A 242 2.58 -16.97 -25.16
N GLU A 243 2.75 -16.69 -23.87
CA GLU A 243 2.47 -17.73 -22.88
C GLU A 243 0.96 -17.95 -22.96
N LEU A 244 0.58 -18.87 -23.84
CA LEU A 244 -0.76 -19.38 -24.03
C LEU A 244 -1.26 -20.04 -22.74
N PHE A 245 -1.73 -19.29 -21.73
CA PHE A 245 -2.41 -19.88 -20.56
C PHE A 245 -3.48 -18.96 -19.95
#